data_AF-A0A1R0H0G5-F1
#
_entry.id   AF-A0A1R0H0G5-F1
#
_cell.length_a   1.000
_cell.length_b   1.000
_cell.length_c   1.000
_cell.angle_alpha   90.00
_cell.angle_beta   90.00
_cell.angle_gamma   90.00
#
_symmetry.space_group_name_H-M   'P 1'
#
loop_
_entity.id
_entity.type
_entity.pdbx_description
1 polymer ?
#
loop_
_entity_poly.entity_id
_entity_poly.type
_entity_poly.pdbx_seq_one_letter_code
_entity_poly.pdbx_strand_id
1 'polypeptide(L)'
;MTILLYQSELVRLKSCTIKPSRIRAAKSKCLSYALSIADNYNFKCEKVPEKYWSTTITPWNLYCAVILINHNFNFPQHRLNSNDPRPYEKFIKNMFNSAKHYQIVQSIHGFILHLYSVKQTQFLKYKKTMHKFIHLMVAYGLFENDVYPWIVPRYATFIKFICCFESNYTSIDVRNYLFLSDEIESSAESCSG
;
A
#
# COMPACT_ATOMS: atom_id res chain seq x y z
N MET A 1 0.90 -15.39 -5.62
CA MET A 1 1.17 -16.08 -4.33
C MET A 1 2.28 -15.41 -3.52
N THR A 2 3.43 -15.05 -4.13
CA THR A 2 4.57 -14.47 -3.40
C THR A 2 4.28 -13.15 -2.69
N ILE A 3 3.49 -12.25 -3.30
CA ILE A 3 3.08 -11.00 -2.64
C ILE A 3 2.30 -11.29 -1.35
N LEU A 4 1.33 -12.22 -1.36
CA LEU A 4 0.56 -12.58 -0.16
C LEU A 4 1.45 -13.11 0.96
N LEU A 5 2.41 -13.98 0.62
CA LEU A 5 3.35 -14.55 1.59
C LEU A 5 4.08 -13.44 2.34
N TYR A 6 4.73 -12.52 1.61
CA TYR A 6 5.48 -11.43 2.25
C TYR A 6 4.56 -10.35 2.85
N GLN A 7 3.32 -10.19 2.40
CA GLN A 7 2.36 -9.27 3.03
C GLN A 7 2.03 -9.68 4.47
N SER A 8 2.06 -10.97 4.81
CA SER A 8 1.85 -11.43 6.19
C SER A 8 2.89 -10.84 7.16
N GLU A 9 4.13 -10.65 6.71
CA GLU A 9 5.24 -10.04 7.47
C GLU A 9 5.09 -8.52 7.64
N LEU A 10 4.14 -7.91 6.95
CA LEU A 10 3.84 -6.49 7.07
C LEU A 10 2.71 -6.21 8.07
N VAL A 11 2.00 -7.25 8.54
CA VAL A 11 0.91 -7.13 9.51
C VAL A 11 1.49 -6.85 10.90
N ARG A 12 1.14 -5.69 11.45
CA ARG A 12 1.56 -5.25 12.78
C ARG A 12 0.45 -5.49 13.80
N LEU A 13 0.75 -6.26 14.85
CA LEU A 13 -0.14 -6.47 15.99
C LEU A 13 0.62 -6.13 17.29
N LYS A 14 -0.07 -5.50 18.26
CA LYS A 14 0.56 -5.11 19.53
C LYS A 14 1.12 -6.31 20.30
N SER A 15 0.46 -7.46 20.20
CA SER A 15 0.87 -8.72 20.84
C SER A 15 2.00 -9.45 20.11
N CYS A 16 2.32 -9.09 18.86
CA CYS A 16 3.35 -9.75 18.07
C CYS A 16 4.16 -8.73 17.28
N THR A 17 5.31 -8.33 17.85
CA THR A 17 6.18 -7.33 17.27
C THR A 17 7.14 -7.95 16.26
N ILE A 18 6.97 -7.60 15.00
CA ILE A 18 7.88 -8.00 13.92
C ILE A 18 9.08 -7.04 13.89
N LYS A 19 10.29 -7.60 13.82
CA LYS A 19 11.53 -6.82 13.70
C LYS A 19 11.48 -5.89 12.48
N PRO A 20 11.89 -4.62 12.58
CA PRO A 20 11.85 -3.68 11.45
C PRO A 20 12.59 -4.17 10.20
N SER A 21 13.69 -4.90 10.38
CA SER A 21 14.45 -5.50 9.27
C SER A 21 13.64 -6.52 8.45
N ARG A 22 12.78 -7.32 9.09
CA ARG A 22 11.87 -8.26 8.41
C ARG A 22 10.82 -7.51 7.61
N ILE A 23 10.24 -6.46 8.19
CA ILE A 23 9.26 -5.60 7.51
C ILE A 23 9.89 -4.97 6.26
N ARG A 24 11.11 -4.44 6.37
CA ARG A 24 11.85 -3.88 5.22
C ARG A 24 12.11 -4.93 4.14
N ALA A 25 12.58 -6.11 4.51
CA ALA A 25 12.81 -7.20 3.56
C ALA A 25 11.50 -7.62 2.85
N ALA A 26 10.40 -7.74 3.59
CA ALA A 26 9.09 -8.07 3.07
C ALA A 26 8.55 -6.99 2.12
N LYS A 27 8.68 -5.71 2.47
CA LYS A 27 8.31 -4.59 1.59
C LYS A 27 9.10 -4.63 0.28
N SER A 28 10.40 -4.88 0.36
CA SER A 28 11.30 -4.94 -0.81
C SER A 28 10.89 -6.06 -1.75
N LYS A 29 10.63 -7.26 -1.21
CA LYS A 29 10.12 -8.40 -1.99
C LYS A 29 8.76 -8.08 -2.61
N CYS A 30 7.79 -7.58 -1.83
CA CYS A 30 6.48 -7.20 -2.34
C CYS A 30 6.59 -6.21 -3.51
N LEU A 31 7.40 -5.16 -3.36
CA LEU A 31 7.57 -4.13 -4.37
C LEU A 31 8.22 -4.68 -5.65
N SER A 32 9.30 -5.45 -5.51
CA SER A 32 9.96 -6.11 -6.64
C SER A 32 8.97 -6.95 -7.46
N TYR A 33 8.17 -7.80 -6.80
CA TYR A 33 7.18 -8.62 -7.49
C TYR A 33 6.04 -7.80 -8.10
N ALA A 34 5.58 -6.75 -7.42
CA ALA A 34 4.53 -5.88 -7.94
C ALA A 34 4.98 -5.15 -9.21
N LEU A 35 6.23 -4.66 -9.24
CA LEU A 35 6.82 -4.05 -10.43
C LEU A 35 6.93 -5.07 -11.57
N SER A 36 7.44 -6.28 -11.32
CA SER A 36 7.50 -7.33 -12.36
C SER A 36 6.11 -7.73 -12.88
N ILE A 37 5.08 -7.78 -12.03
CA ILE A 37 3.70 -8.00 -12.47
C ILE A 37 3.23 -6.85 -13.36
N ALA A 38 3.51 -5.61 -12.97
CA ALA A 38 3.14 -4.43 -13.76
C ALA A 38 3.82 -4.43 -15.13
N ASP A 39 5.11 -4.75 -15.19
CA ASP A 39 5.88 -4.84 -16.44
C ASP A 39 5.35 -5.95 -17.35
N ASN A 40 5.07 -7.13 -16.80
CA ASN A 40 4.45 -8.22 -17.56
C ASN A 40 3.06 -7.84 -18.06
N TYR A 41 2.29 -7.08 -17.29
CA TYR A 41 0.97 -6.61 -17.71
C TYR A 41 1.08 -5.59 -18.86
N ASN A 42 2.06 -4.69 -18.77
CA ASN A 42 2.36 -3.72 -19.83
C ASN A 42 2.78 -4.45 -21.10
N PHE A 43 3.71 -5.40 -20.99
CA PHE A 43 4.13 -6.24 -22.11
C PHE A 43 2.95 -6.96 -22.76
N LYS A 44 2.04 -7.56 -21.96
CA LYS A 44 0.82 -8.19 -22.46
C LYS A 44 -0.02 -7.20 -23.27
N CYS A 45 -0.26 -6.01 -22.73
CA CYS A 45 -1.08 -5.00 -23.39
C CYS A 45 -0.43 -4.42 -24.66
N GLU A 46 0.89 -4.37 -24.73
CA GLU A 46 1.65 -3.80 -25.86
C GLU A 46 1.95 -4.81 -26.97
N LYS A 47 2.13 -6.10 -26.63
CA LYS A 47 2.69 -7.10 -27.56
C LYS A 47 1.78 -8.29 -27.84
N VAL A 48 0.79 -8.56 -26.99
CA VAL A 48 -0.07 -9.72 -27.13
C VAL A 48 -1.42 -9.29 -27.73
N PRO A 49 -1.92 -9.92 -28.79
CA PRO A 49 -3.26 -9.64 -29.31
C PRO A 49 -4.37 -9.91 -28.27
N GLU A 50 -5.40 -9.06 -28.24
CA GLU A 50 -6.48 -9.11 -27.23
C GLU A 50 -7.16 -10.48 -27.12
N LYS A 51 -7.32 -11.20 -28.24
CA LYS A 51 -7.92 -12.55 -28.27
C LYS A 51 -7.17 -13.59 -27.43
N TYR A 52 -5.93 -13.33 -27.05
CA TYR A 52 -5.10 -14.20 -26.21
C TYR A 52 -4.98 -13.68 -24.77
N TRP A 53 -5.67 -12.60 -24.41
CA TRP A 53 -5.59 -12.06 -23.06
C TRP A 53 -6.38 -12.93 -22.08
N SER A 54 -5.70 -13.41 -21.04
CA SER A 54 -6.34 -14.05 -19.89
C SER A 54 -6.72 -13.01 -18.82
N THR A 55 -7.90 -13.18 -18.22
CA THR A 55 -8.43 -12.37 -17.12
C THR A 55 -8.39 -13.09 -15.76
N THR A 56 -7.87 -14.32 -15.70
CA THR A 56 -7.82 -15.15 -14.47
C THR A 56 -6.95 -14.55 -13.36
N ILE A 57 -6.11 -13.56 -13.69
CA ILE A 57 -5.16 -12.92 -12.75
C ILE A 57 -5.84 -11.79 -11.93
N THR A 58 -7.10 -11.47 -12.20
CA THR A 58 -7.82 -10.31 -11.65
C THR A 58 -7.76 -10.18 -10.10
N PRO A 59 -7.93 -11.25 -9.29
CA PRO A 59 -7.80 -11.13 -7.83
C PRO A 59 -6.36 -10.81 -7.37
N TRP A 60 -5.34 -11.26 -8.10
CA TRP A 60 -3.94 -11.00 -7.81
C TRP A 60 -3.54 -9.55 -8.13
N ASN A 61 -4.20 -8.96 -9.13
CA ASN A 61 -4.00 -7.57 -9.50
C ASN A 61 -4.37 -6.61 -8.38
N LEU A 62 -5.34 -6.96 -7.52
CA LEU A 62 -5.67 -6.16 -6.34
C LEU A 62 -4.46 -6.00 -5.41
N TYR A 63 -3.80 -7.11 -5.06
CA TYR A 63 -2.64 -7.04 -4.17
C TYR A 63 -1.46 -6.31 -4.82
N CYS A 64 -1.23 -6.53 -6.12
CA CYS A 64 -0.24 -5.76 -6.89
C CYS A 64 -0.55 -4.26 -6.84
N ALA A 65 -1.80 -3.88 -7.13
CA ALA A 65 -2.26 -2.50 -7.10
C ALA A 65 -2.01 -1.85 -5.73
N VAL A 66 -2.31 -2.52 -4.63
CA VAL A 66 -2.09 -1.97 -3.28
C VAL A 66 -0.61 -1.75 -2.97
N ILE A 67 0.28 -2.66 -3.38
CA ILE A 67 1.72 -2.46 -3.24
C ILE A 67 2.17 -1.22 -4.05
N LEU A 68 1.69 -1.09 -5.28
CA LEU A 68 1.99 0.06 -6.13
C LEU A 68 1.40 1.36 -5.57
N ILE A 69 0.20 1.34 -4.97
CA ILE A 69 -0.39 2.46 -4.23
C ILE A 69 0.58 2.90 -3.13
N ASN A 70 1.02 1.97 -2.26
CA ASN A 70 1.93 2.30 -1.17
C ASN A 70 3.22 2.94 -1.68
N HIS A 71 3.80 2.37 -2.73
CA HIS A 71 5.01 2.91 -3.37
C HIS A 71 4.80 4.30 -3.97
N ASN A 72 3.61 4.57 -4.53
CA ASN A 72 3.29 5.82 -5.21
C ASN A 72 3.40 7.06 -4.31
N PHE A 73 3.21 6.90 -3.00
CA PHE A 73 3.31 7.98 -2.00
C PHE A 73 4.72 8.14 -1.41
N ASN A 74 5.67 7.31 -1.81
CA ASN A 74 7.05 7.36 -1.34
C ASN A 74 7.98 8.14 -2.28
N PHE A 75 7.47 8.64 -3.42
CA PHE A 75 8.25 9.41 -4.36
C PHE A 75 8.45 10.86 -3.87
N PRO A 76 9.67 11.40 -3.97
CA PRO A 76 9.91 12.81 -3.71
C PRO A 76 9.14 13.69 -4.70
N GLN A 77 8.65 14.85 -4.23
CA GLN A 77 7.73 15.73 -4.96
C GLN A 77 8.24 16.16 -6.34
N HIS A 78 9.55 16.22 -6.57
CA HIS A 78 10.12 16.59 -7.88
C HIS A 78 9.78 15.58 -8.99
N ARG A 79 9.45 14.32 -8.66
CA ARG A 79 8.98 13.33 -9.65
C ARG A 79 7.48 13.38 -9.93
N LEU A 80 6.73 14.25 -9.26
CA LEU A 80 5.30 14.46 -9.56
C LEU A 80 5.10 15.22 -10.88
N ASN A 81 6.17 15.86 -11.41
CA ASN A 81 6.12 16.67 -12.62
C ASN A 81 6.64 15.94 -13.87
N SER A 82 6.92 14.63 -13.80
CA SER A 82 7.27 13.86 -15.00
C SER A 82 6.03 13.52 -15.81
N ASN A 83 6.09 13.66 -17.14
CA ASN A 83 5.01 13.26 -18.05
C ASN A 83 4.85 11.73 -18.16
N ASP A 84 5.81 10.95 -17.66
CA ASP A 84 5.73 9.49 -17.67
C ASP A 84 4.74 8.98 -16.61
N PRO A 85 3.71 8.21 -17.01
CA PRO A 85 2.74 7.67 -16.07
C PRO A 85 3.44 6.73 -15.10
N ARG A 86 3.18 6.92 -13.81
CA ARG A 86 3.82 6.13 -12.74
C ARG A 86 3.44 4.65 -12.88
N PRO A 87 4.25 3.72 -12.34
CA PRO A 87 3.96 2.28 -12.43
C PRO A 87 2.53 1.92 -12.00
N TYR A 88 2.02 2.56 -10.94
CA TYR A 88 0.61 2.44 -10.51
C TYR A 88 -0.38 2.88 -11.60
N GLU A 89 -0.22 4.08 -12.15
CA GLU A 89 -1.16 4.68 -13.11
C GLU A 89 -1.22 3.86 -14.40
N LYS A 90 -0.05 3.48 -14.93
CA LYS A 90 0.04 2.61 -16.12
C LYS A 90 -0.60 1.25 -15.85
N PHE A 91 -0.30 0.64 -14.70
CA PHE A 91 -0.84 -0.67 -14.32
C PHE A 91 -2.37 -0.66 -14.19
N ILE A 92 -2.96 0.30 -13.48
CA ILE A 92 -4.42 0.38 -13.30
C ILE A 92 -5.14 0.65 -14.61
N LYS A 93 -4.62 1.55 -15.44
CA LYS A 93 -5.18 1.82 -16.77
C LYS A 93 -5.22 0.54 -17.61
N ASN A 94 -4.11 -0.18 -17.69
CA ASN A 94 -4.01 -1.40 -18.48
C ASN A 94 -4.87 -2.52 -17.91
N MET A 95 -4.86 -2.71 -16.59
CA MET A 95 -5.70 -3.68 -15.89
C MET A 95 -7.19 -3.44 -16.18
N PHE A 96 -7.67 -2.20 -15.99
CA PHE A 96 -9.06 -1.86 -16.23
C PHE A 96 -9.44 -2.06 -17.70
N ASN A 97 -8.66 -1.51 -18.64
CA ASN A 97 -8.98 -1.58 -20.06
C ASN A 97 -9.04 -3.03 -20.58
N SER A 98 -8.12 -3.88 -20.10
CA SER A 98 -8.04 -5.27 -20.54
C SER A 98 -9.22 -6.15 -20.11
N ALA A 99 -10.03 -5.69 -19.15
CA ALA A 99 -11.10 -6.49 -18.59
C ALA A 99 -12.37 -5.65 -18.31
N LYS A 100 -12.50 -4.50 -18.97
CA LYS A 100 -13.59 -3.52 -18.78
C LYS A 100 -14.99 -4.09 -18.99
N HIS A 101 -15.10 -5.15 -19.78
CA HIS A 101 -16.35 -5.84 -20.09
C HIS A 101 -16.85 -6.75 -18.94
N TYR A 102 -15.99 -7.06 -17.96
CA TYR A 102 -16.35 -7.89 -16.83
C TYR A 102 -16.78 -7.02 -15.63
N GLN A 103 -18.00 -7.21 -15.14
CA GLN A 103 -18.56 -6.44 -14.04
C GLN A 103 -17.69 -6.50 -12.76
N ILE A 104 -17.11 -7.67 -12.46
CA ILE A 104 -16.20 -7.85 -11.32
C ILE A 104 -14.99 -6.89 -11.36
N VAL A 105 -14.51 -6.53 -12.55
CA VAL A 105 -13.37 -5.64 -12.72
C VAL A 105 -13.75 -4.20 -12.38
N GLN A 106 -14.99 -3.80 -12.65
CA GLN A 106 -15.50 -2.50 -12.24
C GLN A 106 -15.54 -2.38 -10.71
N SER A 107 -16.01 -3.44 -10.03
CA SER A 107 -16.00 -3.50 -8.57
C SER A 107 -14.58 -3.46 -8.00
N ILE A 108 -13.65 -4.24 -8.55
CA ILE A 108 -12.25 -4.26 -8.12
C ILE A 108 -11.57 -2.91 -8.39
N HIS A 109 -11.86 -2.28 -9.52
CA HIS A 109 -11.31 -0.97 -9.84
C HIS A 109 -11.82 0.10 -8.87
N GLY A 110 -13.15 0.16 -8.62
CA GLY A 110 -13.72 1.07 -7.63
C GLY A 110 -13.14 0.86 -6.24
N PHE A 111 -12.89 -0.40 -5.88
CA PHE A 111 -12.23 -0.76 -4.63
C PHE A 111 -10.78 -0.26 -4.52
N ILE A 112 -10.00 -0.43 -5.59
CA ILE A 112 -8.62 0.08 -5.66
C ILE A 112 -8.62 1.61 -5.55
N LEU A 113 -9.54 2.31 -6.22
CA LEU A 113 -9.68 3.76 -6.12
C LEU A 113 -10.03 4.21 -4.69
N HIS A 114 -10.90 3.47 -4.01
CA HIS A 114 -11.19 3.71 -2.60
C HIS A 114 -9.93 3.58 -1.73
N LEU A 115 -9.16 2.49 -1.87
CA LEU A 115 -7.90 2.32 -1.13
C LEU A 115 -6.86 3.41 -1.45
N TYR A 116 -6.79 3.86 -2.71
CA TYR A 116 -5.96 4.99 -3.09
C TYR A 116 -6.38 6.27 -2.37
N SER A 117 -7.68 6.58 -2.35
CA SER A 117 -8.24 7.76 -1.66
C SER A 117 -7.97 7.72 -0.15
N VAL A 118 -8.14 6.56 0.48
CA VAL A 118 -7.79 6.33 1.89
C VAL A 118 -6.31 6.63 2.15
N LYS A 119 -5.41 6.11 1.30
CA LYS A 119 -3.96 6.37 1.40
C LYS A 119 -3.64 7.85 1.20
N GLN A 120 -4.24 8.48 0.20
CA GLN A 120 -4.03 9.89 -0.14
C GLN A 120 -4.47 10.81 1.00
N THR A 121 -5.66 10.56 1.58
CA THR A 121 -6.20 11.34 2.68
C THR A 121 -5.27 11.32 3.89
N GLN A 122 -4.78 10.13 4.25
CA GLN A 122 -3.81 10.01 5.34
C GLN A 122 -2.48 10.68 5.01
N PHE A 123 -1.94 10.47 3.82
CA PHE A 123 -0.71 11.13 3.38
C PHE A 123 -0.83 12.67 3.49
N LEU A 124 -1.93 13.25 3.02
CA LEU A 124 -2.18 14.70 3.10
C LEU A 124 -2.34 15.18 4.55
N LYS A 125 -3.01 14.41 5.40
CA LYS A 125 -3.09 14.68 6.85
C LYS A 125 -1.66 14.77 7.42
N TYR A 126 -0.86 13.72 7.28
CA TYR A 126 0.50 13.71 7.84
C TYR A 126 1.44 14.76 7.25
N LYS A 127 1.31 15.07 5.96
CA LYS A 127 2.08 16.13 5.31
C LYS A 127 1.81 17.50 5.93
N LYS A 128 0.57 17.78 6.34
CA LYS A 128 0.18 19.04 7.00
C LYS A 128 0.59 19.08 8.47
N THR A 129 0.45 17.95 9.17
CA THR A 129 0.55 17.92 10.63
C THR A 129 1.93 17.50 11.16
N MET A 130 2.94 17.35 10.29
CA MET A 130 4.33 16.93 10.58
C MET A 130 4.49 16.23 11.94
N HIS A 131 4.27 14.92 11.97
CA HIS A 131 4.20 14.20 13.23
C HIS A 131 5.57 14.08 13.91
N LYS A 132 5.61 14.40 15.21
CA LYS A 132 6.73 14.11 16.13
C LYS A 132 7.26 12.67 16.01
N PHE A 133 6.43 11.72 15.58
CA PHE A 133 6.74 10.30 15.51
C PHE A 133 7.25 9.81 14.14
N ILE A 134 7.38 10.68 13.14
CA ILE A 134 7.77 10.25 11.78
C ILE A 134 9.19 9.67 11.75
N HIS A 135 10.09 10.16 12.60
CA HIS A 135 11.46 9.65 12.73
C HIS A 135 11.49 8.18 13.19
N LEU A 136 10.50 7.74 13.99
CA LEU A 136 10.38 6.35 14.43
C LEU A 136 9.97 5.41 13.28
N MET A 137 9.36 5.95 12.22
CA MET A 137 8.95 5.17 11.05
C MET A 137 10.12 4.83 10.12
N VAL A 138 11.25 5.55 10.20
CA VAL A 138 12.42 5.36 9.34
C VAL A 138 12.94 3.92 9.40
N ALA A 139 12.91 3.29 10.58
CA ALA A 139 13.35 1.90 10.77
C ALA A 139 12.53 0.88 9.96
N TYR A 140 11.30 1.24 9.54
CA TYR A 140 10.38 0.40 8.79
C TYR A 140 10.32 0.76 7.30
N GLY A 141 11.00 1.82 6.87
CA GLY A 141 10.98 2.33 5.50
C GLY A 141 11.94 1.60 4.56
N LEU A 142 11.54 1.48 3.29
CA LEU A 142 12.43 1.10 2.19
C LEU A 142 13.36 2.24 1.75
N PHE A 143 12.83 3.46 1.77
CA PHE A 143 13.49 4.68 1.32
C PHE A 143 13.32 5.75 2.39
N GLU A 144 14.09 6.84 2.30
CA GLU A 144 13.99 7.97 3.24
C GLU A 144 12.57 8.54 3.35
N ASN A 145 11.82 8.54 2.25
CA ASN A 145 10.44 9.04 2.19
C ASN A 145 9.37 7.96 2.49
N ASP A 146 9.76 6.69 2.70
CA ASP A 146 8.83 5.59 3.05
C ASP A 146 8.53 5.57 4.55
N VAL A 147 8.02 6.69 5.06
CA VAL A 147 7.75 6.93 6.49
C VAL A 147 6.27 6.83 6.84
N TYR A 148 5.42 6.47 5.87
CA TYR A 148 3.98 6.30 6.06
C TYR A 148 3.62 4.81 6.08
N PRO A 149 2.86 4.33 7.08
CA PRO A 149 2.42 2.94 7.15
C PRO A 149 1.76 2.47 5.84
N TRP A 150 2.08 1.24 5.42
CA TRP A 150 1.50 0.65 4.22
C TRP A 150 0.07 0.18 4.50
N ILE A 151 -0.81 0.28 3.50
CA ILE A 151 -2.07 -0.48 3.50
C ILE A 151 -1.71 -1.95 3.30
N VAL A 152 -2.04 -2.78 4.29
CA VAL A 152 -1.75 -4.23 4.29
C VAL A 152 -3.01 -4.97 4.73
N PRO A 153 -3.43 -6.04 4.03
CA PRO A 153 -4.60 -6.81 4.41
C PRO A 153 -4.30 -7.58 5.70
N ARG A 154 -5.11 -7.38 6.74
CA ARG A 154 -4.90 -7.98 8.06
C ARG A 154 -5.13 -9.50 8.05
N TYR A 155 -6.05 -9.97 7.22
CA TYR A 155 -6.49 -11.37 7.18
C TYR A 155 -6.16 -12.06 5.85
N ALA A 156 -5.03 -11.68 5.23
CA ALA A 156 -4.64 -12.06 3.87
C ALA A 156 -5.62 -11.65 2.75
N THR A 157 -6.74 -11.01 3.10
CA THR A 157 -7.73 -10.43 2.19
C THR A 157 -8.23 -9.09 2.71
N PHE A 158 -8.64 -8.21 1.81
CA PHE A 158 -9.27 -6.93 2.13
C PHE A 158 -10.79 -7.03 2.32
N ILE A 159 -11.39 -8.21 2.13
CA ILE A 159 -12.85 -8.40 2.08
C ILE A 159 -13.30 -9.44 3.13
N LYS A 160 -12.66 -9.50 4.30
CA LYS A 160 -13.02 -10.45 5.35
C LYS A 160 -14.31 -10.04 6.07
N PHE A 161 -14.43 -8.75 6.41
CA PHE A 161 -15.55 -8.17 7.13
C PHE A 161 -16.21 -7.08 6.27
N ILE A 162 -17.44 -7.32 5.84
CA ILE A 162 -18.18 -6.40 4.97
C ILE A 162 -18.64 -5.16 5.74
N CYS A 163 -19.08 -5.32 7.00
CA CYS A 163 -19.62 -4.25 7.83
C CYS A 163 -18.58 -3.32 8.46
N CYS A 164 -17.28 -3.65 8.37
CA CYS A 164 -16.20 -2.91 9.03
C CYS A 164 -14.96 -2.87 8.14
N PHE A 165 -15.05 -2.10 7.06
CA PHE A 165 -14.05 -2.14 6.00
C PHE A 165 -12.63 -1.82 6.48
N GLU A 166 -12.49 -0.84 7.36
CA GLU A 166 -11.20 -0.43 7.94
C GLU A 166 -10.54 -1.53 8.79
N SER A 167 -11.35 -2.43 9.37
CA SER A 167 -10.86 -3.56 10.17
C SER A 167 -10.16 -4.62 9.31
N ASN A 168 -10.35 -4.61 7.99
CA ASN A 168 -9.73 -5.57 7.08
C ASN A 168 -8.26 -5.28 6.78
N TYR A 169 -7.76 -4.09 7.13
CA TYR A 169 -6.36 -3.74 6.92
C TYR A 169 -5.66 -3.26 8.20
N THR A 170 -4.34 -3.25 8.18
CA THR A 170 -3.52 -2.69 9.26
C THR A 170 -3.76 -1.20 9.38
N SER A 171 -3.70 -0.66 10.61
CA SER A 171 -3.83 0.78 10.78
C SER A 171 -2.78 1.51 9.94
N ILE A 172 -3.25 2.51 9.20
CA ILE A 172 -2.41 3.40 8.41
C ILE A 172 -2.11 4.72 9.13
N ASP A 173 -2.56 4.83 10.38
CA ASP A 173 -2.19 5.90 11.28
C ASP A 173 -0.84 5.57 11.94
N VAL A 174 0.09 6.53 11.94
CA VAL A 174 1.46 6.37 12.47
C VAL A 174 1.46 6.04 13.97
N ARG A 175 0.62 6.71 14.79
CA ARG A 175 0.57 6.45 16.24
C ARG A 175 0.11 5.01 16.49
N ASN A 176 -0.95 4.62 15.82
CA ASN A 176 -1.52 3.28 15.92
C ASN A 176 -0.55 2.20 15.40
N TYR A 177 0.14 2.45 14.29
CA TYR A 177 1.13 1.53 13.73
C TYR A 177 2.30 1.28 14.69
N LEU A 178 2.75 2.33 15.38
CA LEU A 178 3.82 2.30 16.36
C LEU A 178 3.37 1.82 17.76
N PHE A 179 2.07 1.61 17.97
CA PHE A 179 1.47 1.26 19.25
C PHE A 179 1.74 2.26 20.38
N LEU A 180 1.78 3.56 20.03
CA LEU A 180 1.93 4.63 21.02
C LEU A 180 0.65 4.74 21.85
N SER A 181 0.77 4.73 23.18
CA SER A 181 -0.32 5.07 24.09
C SER A 181 -0.41 6.60 24.25
N ASP A 182 -1.58 7.11 24.63
CA ASP A 182 -1.77 8.53 24.92
C ASP A 182 -1.07 8.97 26.22
N GLU A 183 -0.54 8.03 27.01
CA GLU A 183 0.18 8.27 28.26
C GLU A 183 1.59 8.89 28.08
N ILE A 184 2.11 8.93 26.85
CA ILE A 184 3.40 9.57 26.55
C ILE A 184 3.28 11.10 26.54
N GLU A 185 2.06 11.65 26.42
CA GLU A 185 1.84 13.11 26.46
C GLU A 185 1.85 13.68 27.89
N SER A 186 1.47 12.91 28.92
CA SER A 186 1.42 13.40 30.31
C SER A 186 2.77 13.40 31.05
N SER A 187 3.75 12.65 30.56
CA SER A 187 5.10 12.60 31.15
C SER A 187 6.07 13.64 30.58
N ALA A 188 5.69 14.31 29.48
CA ALA A 188 6.47 15.40 28.90
C ALA A 188 6.13 16.76 29.52
N GLU A 189 4.95 16.93 30.11
CA GLU A 189 4.56 18.17 30.80
C GLU A 189 5.05 18.22 32.26
N SER A 190 5.31 17.08 32.88
CA SER A 190 5.75 17.00 34.29
C SER A 190 7.26 17.24 34.51
N CYS A 191 8.07 17.39 33.45
CA CYS A 191 9.49 17.74 33.55
C CYS A 191 9.77 19.25 33.35
N SER A 192 8.72 20.08 33.37
CA SER A 192 8.80 21.54 33.16
C SER A 192 8.31 22.36 34.37
N GLY A 193 8.31 21.75 35.56
CA GLY A 193 8.00 22.41 36.84
C GLY A 193 9.25 22.82 37.60
#